data_AF-A0A2M8DFZ0-F1
#
_entry.id   AF-A0A2M8DFZ0-F1
#
_cell.length_a   1.000
_cell.length_b   1.000
_cell.length_c   1.000
_cell.angle_alpha   90.00
_cell.angle_beta   90.00
_cell.angle_gamma   90.00
#
_symmetry.space_group_name_H-M   'P 1'
#
loop_
_entity.id
_entity.type
_entity.pdbx_description
1 polymer ?
#
loop_
_entity_poly.entity_id
_entity_poly.type
_entity_poly.pdbx_seq_one_letter_code
_entity_poly.pdbx_strand_id
1 'polypeptide(L)'
;MELDSFHMIVVSLAPVFSQPSFQSFTFLLEGWLLAGMRAMTSTALAAQGNLPKHFTSYYRFFSQGAWRTDTLGSALVRLVLPFAPDGQIVAVVDDTIARKSGKHIWGANVHHDPLGFVPNALCFGHNWVVLALVIRVPLVQREVAVPVFWRLYRSRNARKGKTRRGKDERKTIGTTS
;
A
#
# COMPACT_ATOMS: atom_id res chain seq x y z
N MET A 1 -0.01 18.03 -16.54
CA MET A 1 0.82 17.84 -15.33
C MET A 1 2.19 17.47 -15.82
N GLU A 2 3.12 18.41 -15.80
CA GLU A 2 4.50 18.18 -16.24
C GLU A 2 5.18 17.18 -15.28
N LEU A 3 6.10 16.36 -15.78
CA LEU A 3 6.84 15.36 -14.98
C LEU A 3 7.45 15.98 -13.71
N ASP A 4 7.81 17.27 -13.78
CA ASP A 4 8.43 18.03 -12.71
C ASP A 4 7.53 18.17 -11.47
N SER A 5 6.22 18.40 -11.67
CA SER A 5 5.27 18.51 -10.53
C SER A 5 5.10 17.18 -9.80
N PHE A 6 5.10 16.06 -10.53
CA PHE A 6 5.06 14.73 -9.94
C PHE A 6 6.35 14.43 -9.18
N HIS A 7 7.50 14.76 -9.76
CA HIS A 7 8.79 14.54 -9.11
C HIS A 7 8.92 15.33 -7.81
N MET A 8 8.42 16.57 -7.75
CA MET A 8 8.38 17.38 -6.52
C MET A 8 7.57 16.72 -5.40
N ILE A 9 6.42 16.12 -5.75
CA ILE A 9 5.62 15.34 -4.80
C ILE A 9 6.42 14.14 -4.28
N VAL A 10 7.09 13.39 -5.16
CA VAL A 10 7.87 12.21 -4.75
C VAL A 10 9.08 12.59 -3.89
N VAL A 11 9.79 13.66 -4.24
CA VAL A 11 10.94 14.19 -3.47
C VAL A 11 10.53 14.60 -2.05
N SER A 12 9.33 15.14 -1.87
CA SER A 12 8.82 15.47 -0.53
C SER A 12 8.75 14.27 0.42
N LEU A 13 8.69 13.04 -0.13
CA LEU A 13 8.66 11.79 0.63
C LEU A 13 10.07 11.23 0.90
N ALA A 14 11.12 11.81 0.33
CA ALA A 14 12.50 11.33 0.50
C ALA A 14 12.93 11.15 1.96
N PRO A 15 12.58 12.04 2.92
CA PRO A 15 12.97 11.88 4.33
C PRO A 15 12.43 10.59 5.01
N VAL A 16 11.45 9.91 4.42
CA VAL A 16 10.89 8.64 4.93
C VAL A 16 11.83 7.47 4.68
N PHE A 17 12.75 7.60 3.72
CA PHE A 17 13.55 6.51 3.19
C PHE A 17 15.05 6.77 3.35
N SER A 18 15.84 5.70 3.45
CA SER A 18 17.26 5.80 3.11
C SER A 18 17.46 6.03 1.62
N GLN A 19 18.58 6.62 1.20
CA GLN A 19 18.86 6.88 -0.22
C GLN A 19 18.64 5.65 -1.14
N PRO A 20 19.13 4.42 -0.82
CA PRO A 20 18.87 3.26 -1.67
C PRO A 20 17.40 2.81 -1.70
N SER A 21 16.67 3.02 -0.60
CA SER A 21 15.24 2.70 -0.51
C SER A 21 14.42 3.72 -1.28
N PHE A 22 14.79 5.00 -1.23
CA PHE A 22 14.13 6.07 -1.98
C PHE A 22 14.23 5.85 -3.49
N GLN A 23 15.43 5.52 -4.00
CA GLN A 23 15.59 5.14 -5.41
C GLN A 23 14.70 3.97 -5.82
N SER A 24 14.54 2.99 -4.93
CA SER A 24 13.68 1.82 -5.21
C SER A 24 12.21 2.22 -5.18
N PHE A 25 11.80 3.08 -4.25
CA PHE A 25 10.46 3.64 -4.15
C PHE A 25 10.09 4.43 -5.41
N THR A 26 10.92 5.40 -5.82
CA THR A 26 10.68 6.22 -7.02
C THR A 26 10.55 5.34 -8.27
N PHE A 27 11.48 4.41 -8.48
CA PHE A 27 11.44 3.47 -9.60
C PHE A 27 10.15 2.62 -9.62
N LEU A 28 9.76 2.08 -8.46
CA LEU A 28 8.54 1.27 -8.36
C LEU A 28 7.28 2.10 -8.60
N LEU A 29 7.23 3.32 -8.06
CA LEU A 29 6.10 4.21 -8.20
C LEU A 29 5.91 4.65 -9.66
N GLU A 30 6.97 5.10 -10.32
CA GLU A 30 6.95 5.46 -11.74
C GLU A 30 6.52 4.27 -12.61
N GLY A 31 7.14 3.11 -12.41
CA GLY A 31 6.77 1.93 -13.18
C GLY A 31 5.34 1.44 -12.89
N TRP A 32 4.80 1.64 -11.69
CA TRP A 32 3.39 1.37 -11.40
C TRP A 32 2.44 2.36 -12.08
N LEU A 33 2.76 3.65 -12.08
CA LEU A 33 1.94 4.65 -12.76
C LEU A 33 1.90 4.38 -14.27
N LEU A 34 3.05 4.08 -14.88
CA LEU A 34 3.15 3.75 -16.30
C LEU A 34 2.50 2.41 -16.66
N ALA A 35 2.56 1.43 -15.76
CA ALA A 35 2.00 0.09 -16.01
C ALA A 35 0.53 -0.07 -15.57
N GLY A 36 -0.13 0.99 -15.08
CA GLY A 36 -1.51 0.93 -14.60
C GLY A 36 -1.69 0.13 -13.30
N MET A 37 -0.80 0.30 -12.32
CA MET A 37 -0.88 -0.27 -10.96
C MET A 37 -0.89 -1.80 -10.89
N ARG A 38 -0.15 -2.47 -11.78
CA ARG A 38 -0.04 -3.93 -11.84
C ARG A 38 1.17 -4.45 -11.03
N ALA A 39 1.31 -5.77 -10.94
CA ALA A 39 2.36 -6.44 -10.13
C ALA A 39 3.78 -6.00 -10.52
N MET A 40 4.81 -6.24 -9.68
CA MET A 40 6.21 -5.85 -9.99
C MET A 40 6.72 -6.28 -11.38
N THR A 41 6.21 -7.38 -11.93
CA THR A 41 6.50 -7.81 -13.30
C THR A 41 6.08 -6.76 -14.33
N SER A 42 4.96 -6.06 -14.12
CA SER A 42 4.53 -4.96 -14.99
C SER A 42 5.42 -3.73 -14.86
N THR A 43 5.94 -3.43 -13.67
CA THR A 43 6.97 -2.39 -13.48
C THR A 43 8.23 -2.74 -14.27
N ALA A 44 8.67 -4.00 -14.23
CA ALA A 44 9.81 -4.46 -15.02
C ALA A 44 9.55 -4.40 -16.54
N LEU A 45 8.32 -4.72 -16.97
CA LEU A 45 7.91 -4.59 -18.38
C LEU A 45 7.81 -3.12 -18.81
N ALA A 46 7.32 -2.22 -17.96
CA ALA A 46 7.32 -0.78 -18.23
C ALA A 46 8.74 -0.21 -18.33
N ALA A 47 9.68 -0.76 -17.55
CA ALA A 47 11.11 -0.50 -17.69
C ALA A 47 11.77 -1.24 -18.87
N GLN A 48 10.99 -1.90 -19.74
CA GLN A 48 11.44 -2.70 -20.88
C GLN A 48 12.53 -3.73 -20.53
N GLY A 49 12.49 -4.28 -19.31
CA GLY A 49 13.47 -5.23 -18.80
C GLY A 49 14.80 -4.60 -18.34
N ASN A 50 15.02 -3.30 -18.55
CA ASN A 50 16.23 -2.61 -18.12
C ASN A 50 16.12 -2.15 -16.66
N LEU A 51 16.09 -3.12 -15.74
CA LEU A 51 16.01 -2.83 -14.31
C LEU A 51 17.35 -2.25 -13.81
N PRO A 52 17.35 -1.07 -13.15
CA PRO A 52 18.56 -0.48 -12.57
C PRO A 52 19.23 -1.34 -11.48
N LYS A 53 18.47 -2.27 -10.88
CA LYS A 53 18.92 -3.18 -9.82
C LYS A 53 18.41 -4.58 -10.10
N HIS A 54 19.07 -5.59 -9.54
CA HIS A 54 18.57 -6.96 -9.56
C HIS A 54 17.15 -7.04 -8.97
N PHE A 55 16.25 -7.82 -9.58
CA PHE A 55 14.83 -7.86 -9.23
C PHE A 55 14.57 -8.13 -7.74
N THR A 56 15.40 -8.98 -7.11
CA THR A 56 15.35 -9.29 -5.68
C THR A 56 15.45 -8.05 -4.80
N SER A 57 16.17 -7.00 -5.22
CA SER A 57 16.31 -5.74 -4.49
C SER A 57 14.95 -5.06 -4.28
N TYR A 58 14.05 -5.12 -5.27
CA TYR A 58 12.71 -4.56 -5.13
C TYR A 58 11.81 -5.42 -4.23
N TYR A 59 11.99 -6.74 -4.20
CA TYR A 59 11.33 -7.58 -3.20
C TYR A 59 11.84 -7.31 -1.77
N ARG A 60 13.14 -7.03 -1.64
CA ARG A 60 13.77 -6.61 -0.37
C ARG A 60 13.26 -5.24 0.08
N PHE A 61 12.98 -4.31 -0.84
CA PHE A 61 12.38 -3.02 -0.49
C PHE A 61 11.11 -3.18 0.36
N PHE A 62 10.20 -4.09 0.00
CA PHE A 62 8.97 -4.33 0.77
C PHE A 62 9.17 -5.20 2.02
N SER A 63 10.14 -6.11 2.02
CA SER A 63 10.29 -7.11 3.09
C SER A 63 11.33 -6.76 4.16
N GLN A 64 12.33 -5.96 3.80
CA GLN A 64 13.53 -5.65 4.59
C GLN A 64 13.96 -4.18 4.48
N GLY A 65 13.27 -3.35 3.68
CA GLY A 65 13.64 -1.95 3.50
C GLY A 65 13.60 -1.15 4.80
N ALA A 66 14.52 -0.19 4.93
CA ALA A 66 14.60 0.69 6.09
C ALA A 66 13.61 1.85 5.97
N TRP A 67 12.31 1.54 5.97
CA TRP A 67 11.21 2.49 6.00
C TRP A 67 10.03 1.91 6.78
N ARG A 68 9.16 2.78 7.29
CA ARG A 68 7.97 2.39 8.07
C ARG A 68 6.72 2.95 7.42
N THR A 69 5.66 2.14 7.35
CA THR A 69 4.35 2.54 6.81
C THR A 69 3.78 3.76 7.51
N ASP A 70 3.99 3.89 8.82
CA ASP A 70 3.44 5.00 9.62
C ASP A 70 4.16 6.31 9.37
N THR A 71 5.47 6.23 9.17
CA THR A 71 6.29 7.39 8.80
C THR A 71 5.90 7.87 7.40
N LEU A 72 5.71 6.94 6.46
CA LEU A 72 5.18 7.26 5.14
C LEU A 72 3.78 7.88 5.23
N GLY A 73 2.89 7.30 6.04
CA GLY A 73 1.55 7.81 6.22
C GLY A 73 1.51 9.22 6.81
N SER A 74 2.34 9.48 7.82
CA SER A 74 2.49 10.81 8.40
C SER A 74 3.02 11.84 7.40
N ALA A 75 3.95 11.43 6.53
CA ALA A 75 4.44 12.28 5.43
C ALA A 75 3.34 12.55 4.40
N LEU A 76 2.53 11.53 4.05
CA LEU A 76 1.38 11.69 3.16
C LEU A 76 0.34 12.64 3.75
N VAL A 77 0.02 12.55 5.04
CA VAL A 77 -0.87 13.52 5.71
C VAL A 77 -0.36 14.94 5.52
N ARG A 78 0.92 15.20 5.83
CA ARG A 78 1.52 16.53 5.68
C ARG A 78 1.47 17.04 4.24
N LEU A 79 1.66 16.15 3.28
CA LEU A 79 1.60 16.46 1.86
C LEU A 79 0.19 16.82 1.40
N VAL A 80 -0.84 16.12 1.88
CA VAL A 80 -2.22 16.30 1.40
C VAL A 80 -3.02 17.33 2.18
N LEU A 81 -2.63 17.64 3.42
CA LEU A 81 -3.34 18.56 4.30
C LEU A 81 -3.60 19.95 3.69
N PRO A 82 -2.67 20.55 2.90
CA PRO A 82 -2.92 21.83 2.23
C PRO A 82 -4.05 21.79 1.18
N PHE A 83 -4.49 20.60 0.76
CA PHE A 83 -5.59 20.40 -0.18
C PHE A 83 -6.91 20.04 0.51
N ALA A 84 -6.92 19.92 1.84
CA ALA A 84 -8.14 19.74 2.59
C ALA A 84 -9.02 21.00 2.50
N PRO A 85 -10.36 20.87 2.50
CA PRO A 85 -11.24 22.03 2.59
C PRO A 85 -10.97 22.85 3.85
N ASP A 86 -11.24 24.16 3.78
CA ASP A 86 -11.19 25.02 4.96
C ASP A 86 -12.17 24.51 6.03
N GLY A 87 -11.70 24.46 7.28
CA GLY A 87 -12.50 23.99 8.42
C GLY A 87 -12.31 22.50 8.73
N GLN A 88 -13.38 21.72 8.60
CA GLN A 88 -13.38 20.33 9.09
C GLN A 88 -12.64 19.40 8.12
N ILE A 89 -11.64 18.69 8.65
CA ILE A 89 -10.99 17.59 7.95
C ILE A 89 -11.87 16.35 8.04
N VAL A 90 -12.28 15.80 6.90
CA VAL A 90 -13.02 14.55 6.83
C VAL A 90 -12.04 13.40 6.59
N ALA A 91 -12.09 12.41 7.48
CA ALA A 91 -11.35 11.17 7.35
C ALA A 91 -12.32 10.00 7.21
N VAL A 92 -12.08 9.13 6.23
CA VAL A 92 -12.91 7.96 5.95
C VAL A 92 -12.11 6.69 6.21
N VAL A 93 -12.79 5.68 6.76
CA VAL A 93 -12.21 4.36 7.02
C VAL A 93 -12.99 3.34 6.22
N ASP A 94 -12.26 2.52 5.46
CA ASP A 94 -12.82 1.43 4.68
C ASP A 94 -11.98 0.16 4.87
N ASP A 95 -12.62 -1.01 4.82
CA ASP A 95 -11.93 -2.29 4.85
C ASP A 95 -11.95 -2.95 3.47
N THR A 96 -10.77 -3.06 2.86
CA THR A 96 -10.62 -3.60 1.51
C THR A 96 -10.04 -5.01 1.55
N ILE A 97 -10.76 -5.99 1.00
CA ILE A 97 -10.26 -7.36 0.86
C ILE A 97 -9.42 -7.52 -0.41
N ALA A 98 -8.11 -7.66 -0.22
CA ALA A 98 -7.19 -8.06 -1.28
C ALA A 98 -7.19 -9.59 -1.42
N ARG A 99 -8.00 -10.09 -2.38
CA ARG A 99 -8.14 -11.53 -2.66
C ARG A 99 -6.79 -12.19 -2.96
N LYS A 100 -6.65 -13.43 -2.52
CA LYS A 100 -5.47 -14.26 -2.72
C LYS A 100 -5.86 -15.71 -3.05
N SER A 101 -4.95 -16.44 -3.69
CA SER A 101 -5.14 -17.85 -4.06
C SER A 101 -4.15 -18.82 -3.38
N GLY A 102 -3.09 -18.32 -2.74
CA GLY A 102 -2.04 -19.16 -2.15
C GLY A 102 -2.37 -19.72 -0.77
N LYS A 103 -2.07 -21.00 -0.53
CA LYS A 103 -2.40 -21.72 0.73
C LYS A 103 -1.62 -21.23 1.97
N HIS A 104 -0.46 -20.60 1.78
CA HIS A 104 0.47 -20.22 2.85
C HIS A 104 0.73 -18.71 2.88
N ILE A 105 -0.32 -17.92 2.69
CA ILE A 105 -0.21 -16.46 2.70
C ILE A 105 -0.41 -15.97 4.13
N TRP A 106 0.67 -15.46 4.72
CA TRP A 106 0.68 -14.96 6.08
C TRP A 106 -0.37 -13.87 6.27
N GLY A 107 -1.22 -14.02 7.29
CA GLY A 107 -2.24 -13.04 7.66
C GLY A 107 -3.40 -12.87 6.71
N ALA A 108 -3.50 -13.72 5.68
CA ALA A 108 -4.74 -13.85 4.92
C ALA A 108 -5.71 -14.77 5.67
N ASN A 109 -7.00 -14.45 5.63
CA ASN A 109 -8.05 -15.31 6.16
C ASN A 109 -9.24 -15.37 5.20
N VAL A 110 -10.26 -16.13 5.59
CA VAL A 110 -11.55 -16.17 4.92
C VAL A 110 -12.41 -15.03 5.48
N HIS A 111 -12.95 -14.23 4.58
CA HIS A 111 -13.79 -13.07 4.88
C HIS A 111 -15.10 -13.15 4.11
N HIS A 112 -16.14 -12.48 4.60
CA HIS A 112 -17.36 -12.30 3.83
C HIS A 112 -17.07 -11.45 2.59
N ASP A 113 -17.60 -11.86 1.45
CA ASP A 113 -17.39 -11.22 0.15
C ASP A 113 -18.67 -10.45 -0.24
N PRO A 114 -18.75 -9.13 0.01
CA PRO A 114 -19.93 -8.34 -0.31
C PRO A 114 -20.15 -8.22 -1.84
N LEU A 115 -19.15 -8.56 -2.65
CA LEU A 115 -19.24 -8.54 -4.12
C LEU A 115 -19.52 -9.93 -4.70
N GLY A 116 -19.75 -10.93 -3.86
CA GLY A 116 -20.04 -12.28 -4.32
C GLY A 116 -21.46 -12.42 -4.85
N PHE A 117 -21.63 -13.24 -5.89
CA PHE A 117 -22.91 -13.46 -6.55
C PHE A 117 -23.88 -14.39 -5.78
N VAL A 118 -23.45 -14.94 -4.64
CA VAL A 118 -24.27 -15.85 -3.82
C VAL A 118 -24.43 -15.30 -2.40
N PRO A 119 -25.55 -15.57 -1.71
CA PRO A 119 -25.70 -15.24 -0.30
C PRO A 119 -24.57 -15.83 0.53
N ASN A 120 -24.04 -15.05 1.47
CA ASN A 120 -22.92 -15.44 2.32
C ASN A 120 -21.66 -15.87 1.55
N ALA A 121 -21.41 -15.26 0.39
CA ALA A 121 -20.18 -15.51 -0.35
C ALA A 121 -18.96 -15.24 0.53
N LEU A 122 -17.95 -16.09 0.38
CA LEU A 122 -16.70 -15.99 1.13
C LEU A 122 -15.55 -15.83 0.15
N CYS A 123 -14.57 -15.00 0.49
CA CYS A 123 -13.32 -14.91 -0.25
C CYS A 123 -12.12 -15.05 0.69
N PHE A 124 -11.05 -15.64 0.17
CA PHE A 124 -9.78 -15.76 0.87
C PHE A 124 -8.87 -14.59 0.46
N GLY A 125 -8.30 -13.89 1.43
CA GLY A 125 -7.47 -12.72 1.15
C GLY A 125 -6.96 -12.02 2.40
N HIS A 126 -6.23 -10.94 2.17
CA HIS A 126 -5.87 -9.98 3.21
C HIS A 126 -7.00 -8.96 3.35
N ASN A 127 -7.53 -8.74 4.53
CA ASN A 127 -8.38 -7.58 4.80
C ASN A 127 -7.49 -6.41 5.28
N TRP A 128 -7.48 -5.32 4.52
CA TRP A 128 -6.74 -4.11 4.84
C TRP A 128 -7.71 -3.02 5.27
N VAL A 129 -7.55 -2.51 6.49
CA VAL A 129 -8.25 -1.32 6.96
C VAL A 129 -7.45 -0.11 6.51
N VAL A 130 -8.06 0.76 5.71
CA VAL A 130 -7.45 1.95 5.12
C VAL A 130 -8.12 3.18 5.70
N LEU A 131 -7.32 4.12 6.21
CA LEU A 131 -7.73 5.46 6.58
C LEU A 131 -7.31 6.41 5.47
N ALA A 132 -8.27 7.16 4.93
CA ALA A 132 -8.05 8.14 3.88
C ALA A 132 -8.55 9.52 4.31
N LEU A 133 -7.86 10.57 3.86
CA LEU A 133 -8.30 11.96 4.03
C LEU A 133 -9.03 12.41 2.77
N VAL A 134 -10.18 13.05 2.94
CA VAL A 134 -10.93 13.66 1.85
C VAL A 134 -10.32 15.03 1.57
N ILE A 135 -9.80 15.21 0.36
CA ILE A 135 -9.20 16.47 -0.10
C ILE A 135 -9.84 16.92 -1.40
N ARG A 136 -9.77 18.22 -1.69
CA ARG A 136 -10.17 18.78 -2.98
C ARG A 136 -8.94 18.87 -3.87
N VAL A 137 -8.87 18.00 -4.88
CA VAL A 137 -7.75 18.04 -5.84
C VAL A 137 -8.06 19.05 -6.94
N PRO A 138 -7.21 20.09 -7.13
CA PRO A 138 -7.46 21.14 -8.11
C PRO A 138 -7.63 20.61 -9.54
N LEU A 139 -6.87 19.56 -9.90
CA LEU A 139 -6.86 19.01 -11.25
C LEU A 139 -8.20 18.42 -11.70
N VAL A 140 -8.93 17.79 -10.79
CA VAL A 140 -10.16 17.05 -11.11
C VAL A 140 -11.41 17.75 -10.57
N GLN A 141 -11.24 18.89 -9.90
CA GLN A 141 -12.30 19.73 -9.30
C GLN A 141 -13.34 18.96 -8.47
N ARG A 142 -12.94 17.81 -7.92
CA ARG A 142 -13.77 16.93 -7.10
C ARG A 142 -13.04 16.56 -5.82
N GLU A 143 -13.82 16.17 -4.83
CA GLU A 143 -13.30 15.52 -3.64
C GLU A 143 -12.79 14.13 -3.98
N VAL A 144 -11.63 13.80 -3.42
CA VAL A 144 -11.03 12.48 -3.53
C VAL A 144 -10.56 12.02 -2.15
N ALA A 145 -10.75 10.75 -1.85
CA ALA A 145 -10.20 10.13 -0.66
C ALA A 145 -8.76 9.68 -0.96
N VAL A 146 -7.78 10.26 -0.26
CA VAL A 146 -6.37 9.86 -0.39
C VAL A 146 -5.98 8.97 0.79
N PRO A 147 -5.63 7.69 0.55
CA PRO A 147 -5.13 6.79 1.58
C PRO A 147 -3.87 7.35 2.24
N VAL A 148 -3.91 7.49 3.57
CA VAL A 148 -2.78 7.99 4.36
C VAL A 148 -2.30 6.97 5.38
N PHE A 149 -3.15 6.09 5.88
CA PHE A 149 -2.73 4.99 6.74
C PHE A 149 -3.42 3.68 6.36
N TRP A 150 -2.76 2.57 6.64
CA TRP A 150 -3.31 1.25 6.39
C TRP A 150 -2.81 0.24 7.40
N ARG A 151 -3.65 -0.74 7.73
CA ARG A 151 -3.36 -1.85 8.63
C ARG A 151 -3.91 -3.15 8.09
N LEU A 152 -3.13 -4.21 8.24
CA LEU A 152 -3.65 -5.55 7.99
C LEU A 152 -4.55 -5.94 9.16
N TYR A 153 -5.84 -6.13 8.90
CA TYR A 153 -6.76 -6.67 9.89
C TYR A 153 -6.38 -8.11 10.24
N ARG A 154 -6.37 -8.42 11.53
CA ARG A 154 -6.04 -9.75 12.07
C ARG A 154 -7.24 -10.26 12.85
N SER A 155 -7.98 -11.21 12.26
CA SER A 155 -9.09 -11.86 12.95
C SER A 155 -8.61 -12.60 14.21
N ARG A 156 -9.41 -12.57 15.28
CA ARG A 156 -9.15 -13.36 16.50
C ARG A 156 -9.03 -14.86 16.19
N ASN A 157 -9.85 -15.35 15.28
CA ASN A 157 -9.79 -16.73 14.77
C ASN A 157 -8.76 -16.82 13.64
N ALA A 158 -7.48 -16.66 13.99
CA ALA A 158 -6.39 -16.78 13.03
C ALA A 158 -6.37 -18.19 12.43
N ARG A 159 -6.30 -18.27 11.10
CA ARG A 159 -6.09 -19.55 10.43
C ARG A 159 -4.71 -20.06 10.81
N LYS A 160 -4.64 -21.29 11.32
CA LYS A 160 -3.37 -21.98 11.63
C LYS A 160 -2.68 -22.39 10.32
N GLY A 161 -2.08 -21.42 9.64
CA GLY A 161 -1.22 -21.67 8.49
C GLY A 161 0.22 -21.84 8.96
N LYS A 162 0.82 -23.01 8.73
CA LYS A 162 2.28 -23.14 8.87
C LYS A 162 2.93 -22.25 7.81
N THR A 163 3.85 -21.37 8.23
CA THR A 163 4.80 -20.77 7.29
C THR A 163 5.57 -21.89 6.58
N ARG A 164 6.18 -21.63 5.42
CA ARG A 164 7.00 -22.64 4.70
C ARG A 164 8.12 -23.26 5.57
N ARG A 165 8.45 -22.64 6.71
CA ARG A 165 9.42 -23.10 7.72
C ARG A 165 8.79 -23.68 8.99
N GLY A 166 7.49 -23.98 9.00
CA GLY A 166 6.81 -24.64 10.13
C GLY A 166 6.64 -23.78 11.40
N LYS A 167 7.03 -22.50 11.37
CA LYS A 167 6.83 -21.58 12.51
C LYS A 167 5.42 -21.02 12.52
N ASP A 168 4.86 -20.90 13.73
CA ASP A 168 3.62 -20.18 14.00
C ASP A 168 3.70 -18.72 13.55
N GLU A 169 2.56 -18.15 13.18
CA GLU A 169 2.47 -16.79 12.67
C GLU A 169 2.84 -15.75 13.75
N ARG A 170 4.11 -15.31 13.78
CA ARG A 170 4.53 -14.11 14.51
C ARG A 170 5.14 -13.10 13.56
N LYS A 171 4.36 -12.04 13.26
CA LYS A 171 4.86 -10.70 12.97
C LYS A 171 3.82 -9.68 13.44
N THR A 172 4.22 -8.88 14.41
CA THR A 172 3.49 -7.72 14.94
C THR A 172 3.57 -6.60 13.90
N ILE A 173 2.51 -6.42 13.12
CA ILE A 173 2.29 -5.19 12.37
C ILE A 173 1.11 -4.51 13.07
N GLY A 174 1.39 -3.40 13.78
CA GLY A 174 0.35 -2.60 14.42
C GLY A 174 0.20 -2.75 15.94
N THR A 175 1.10 -3.42 16.66
CA THR A 175 1.28 -3.08 18.09
C THR A 175 1.97 -1.74 18.14
N THR A 176 1.18 -0.69 18.37
CA THR A 176 1.65 0.52 19.02
C THR A 176 2.41 0.09 20.27
N SER A 177 3.71 0.36 20.31
CA SER A 177 4.46 0.49 21.55
C SER A 177 3.99 1.75 22.29
#